data_AF-A0A955Z7F2-F1
#
_entry.id   AF-A0A955Z7F2-F1
#
_cell.length_a   1.000
_cell.length_b   1.000
_cell.length_c   1.000
_cell.angle_alpha   90.00
_cell.angle_beta   90.00
_cell.angle_gamma   90.00
#
_symmetry.space_group_name_H-M   'P 1'
#
loop_
_entity.id
_entity.type
_entity.pdbx_description
1 polymer ?
#
loop_
_entity_poly.entity_id
_entity_poly.type
_entity_poly.pdbx_seq_one_letter_code
_entity_poly.pdbx_strand_id
1 'polypeptide(L)'
;MEREELVGRVKEIIALGRAGDQDGATNGYGALFADPRFVAARVEDQRQALRMFVLAKRHGAMPPAVVEVHRAALVPLTELVSLHNEPEDYEMLGVCHLAIGNEAAAANLFREGLTLERARNAASDLCGRLMTRVSAL
;
A
#
# COMPACT_ATOMS: atom_id res chain seq x y z
N MET A 1 -12.58 11.87 -6.02
CA MET A 1 -11.73 12.96 -5.47
C MET A 1 -10.97 13.55 -6.63
N GLU A 2 -10.93 14.87 -6.75
CA GLU A 2 -10.20 15.51 -7.86
C GLU A 2 -8.70 15.39 -7.65
N ARG A 3 -7.92 15.36 -8.74
CA ARG A 3 -6.47 15.16 -8.70
C ARG A 3 -5.77 16.22 -7.84
N GLU A 4 -6.15 17.49 -7.97
CA GLU A 4 -5.55 18.58 -7.21
C GLU A 4 -5.83 18.46 -5.71
N GLU A 5 -7.04 18.03 -5.34
CA GLU A 5 -7.43 17.77 -3.95
C GLU A 5 -6.57 16.63 -3.36
N LEU A 6 -6.44 15.51 -4.08
CA LEU A 6 -5.62 14.37 -3.65
C LEU A 6 -4.15 14.77 -3.46
N VAL A 7 -3.57 15.45 -4.46
CA VAL A 7 -2.19 15.92 -4.39
C VAL A 7 -1.99 16.92 -3.25
N GLY A 8 -2.96 17.81 -3.02
CA GLY A 8 -2.97 18.73 -1.88
C GLY A 8 -2.91 18.00 -0.55
N ARG A 9 -3.83 17.06 -0.32
CA ARG A 9 -3.87 16.24 0.91
C ARG A 9 -2.58 15.46 1.11
N VAL A 10 -2.05 14.82 0.08
CA VAL A 10 -0.78 14.07 0.17
C VAL A 10 0.39 14.99 0.54
N LYS A 11 0.46 16.20 -0.03
CA LYS A 11 1.50 17.19 0.32
C LYS A 11 1.41 17.63 1.77
N GLU A 12 0.21 17.89 2.27
CA GLU A 12 -0.03 18.24 3.68
C GLU A 12 0.45 17.12 4.62
N ILE A 13 0.08 15.88 4.31
CA ILE A 13 0.49 14.69 5.08
C ILE A 13 2.02 14.56 5.10
N ILE A 14 2.69 14.72 3.97
CA ILE A 14 4.16 14.68 3.88
C ILE A 14 4.80 15.82 4.67
N ALA A 15 4.20 17.02 4.64
CA ALA A 15 4.71 18.17 5.37
C ALA A 15 4.69 17.93 6.88
N LEU A 16 3.62 17.33 7.42
CA LEU A 16 3.54 16.91 8.83
C LEU A 16 4.68 15.95 9.18
N GLY A 17 4.87 14.90 8.37
CA GLY A 17 5.95 13.94 8.59
C GLY A 17 7.35 14.55 8.54
N ARG A 18 7.58 15.53 7.64
CA ARG A 18 8.84 16.28 7.56
C ARG A 18 9.06 17.23 8.74
N ALA A 19 7.98 17.76 9.32
CA ALA A 19 8.02 18.59 10.51
C ALA A 19 8.22 17.77 11.81
N GLY A 20 8.28 16.43 11.71
CA GLY A 20 8.43 15.53 12.85
C GLY A 20 7.11 15.05 13.44
N ASP A 21 5.97 15.52 12.93
CA ASP A 21 4.64 15.08 13.35
C ASP A 21 4.24 13.77 12.63
N GLN A 22 4.81 12.67 13.11
CA GLN A 22 4.54 11.33 12.57
C GLN A 22 3.11 10.87 12.84
N ASP A 23 2.53 11.28 13.97
CA ASP A 23 1.17 10.91 14.34
C ASP A 23 0.16 11.62 13.43
N GLY A 24 0.34 12.92 13.19
CA GLY A 24 -0.45 13.70 12.24
C GLY A 24 -0.35 13.13 10.82
N ALA A 25 0.87 12.80 10.37
CA ALA A 25 1.05 12.17 9.06
C ALA A 25 0.36 10.79 8.97
N THR A 26 0.48 9.97 10.00
CA THR A 26 -0.16 8.63 10.07
C THR A 26 -1.67 8.76 10.02
N ASN A 27 -2.24 9.63 10.85
CA ASN A 27 -3.68 9.90 10.89
C ASN A 27 -4.18 10.46 9.54
N GLY A 28 -3.40 11.32 8.91
CA GLY A 28 -3.71 11.88 7.59
C GLY A 28 -3.80 10.82 6.49
N TYR A 29 -2.86 9.87 6.44
CA TYR A 29 -2.96 8.73 5.52
C TYR A 29 -4.16 7.83 5.84
N GLY A 30 -4.42 7.55 7.11
CA GLY A 30 -5.60 6.77 7.52
C GLY A 30 -6.90 7.40 7.04
N ALA A 31 -7.07 8.70 7.27
CA ALA A 31 -8.23 9.46 6.81
C ALA A 31 -8.31 9.58 5.27
N LEU A 32 -7.16 9.58 4.58
CA LEU A 32 -7.13 9.60 3.12
C LEU A 32 -7.62 8.27 2.54
N PHE A 33 -7.10 7.14 3.02
CA PHE A 33 -7.45 5.82 2.49
C PHE A 33 -8.87 5.38 2.88
N ALA A 34 -9.39 5.87 4.00
CA ALA A 34 -10.77 5.64 4.42
C ALA A 34 -11.80 6.52 3.70
N ASP A 35 -11.39 7.56 2.95
CA ASP A 35 -12.30 8.44 2.22
C ASP A 35 -12.86 7.69 0.99
N PRO A 36 -14.18 7.47 0.86
CA PRO A 36 -14.76 6.77 -0.29
C PRO A 36 -14.49 7.46 -1.63
N ARG A 37 -14.12 8.75 -1.63
CA ARG A 37 -13.77 9.48 -2.86
C ARG A 37 -12.36 9.13 -3.34
N PHE A 38 -11.54 8.49 -2.51
CA PHE A 38 -10.18 8.05 -2.86
C PHE A 38 -10.21 6.94 -3.90
N VAL A 39 -11.08 5.93 -3.76
CA VAL A 39 -11.25 4.85 -4.75
C VAL A 39 -11.74 5.34 -6.12
N ALA A 40 -12.41 6.50 -6.13
CA ALA A 40 -12.85 7.15 -7.36
C ALA A 40 -11.77 8.06 -7.99
N ALA A 41 -10.61 8.23 -7.36
CA ALA A 41 -9.50 8.99 -7.94
C ALA A 41 -8.86 8.21 -9.11
N ARG A 42 -7.97 8.86 -9.86
CA ARG A 42 -7.23 8.16 -10.92
C ARG A 42 -6.37 7.05 -10.34
N VAL A 43 -6.33 5.92 -11.03
CA VAL A 43 -5.62 4.71 -10.59
C VAL A 43 -4.14 5.00 -10.31
N GLU A 44 -3.49 5.80 -11.16
CA GLU A 44 -2.08 6.13 -10.98
C GLU A 44 -1.83 6.95 -9.71
N ASP A 45 -2.73 7.90 -9.41
CA ASP A 45 -2.64 8.76 -8.23
C ASP A 45 -2.93 7.96 -6.95
N GLN A 46 -3.91 7.03 -7.00
CA GLN A 46 -4.19 6.10 -5.90
C GLN A 46 -2.96 5.25 -5.56
N ARG A 47 -2.39 4.58 -6.57
CA ARG A 47 -1.19 3.74 -6.42
C ARG A 47 -0.03 4.53 -5.85
N GLN A 48 0.19 5.75 -6.32
CA GLN A 48 1.27 6.59 -5.79
C GLN A 48 1.07 6.89 -4.31
N ALA A 49 -0.12 7.34 -3.89
CA ALA A 49 -0.40 7.63 -2.49
C ALA A 49 -0.29 6.39 -1.59
N LEU A 50 -0.84 5.26 -2.03
CA LEU A 50 -0.74 3.98 -1.31
C LEU A 50 0.72 3.53 -1.16
N ARG A 51 1.49 3.54 -2.24
CA ARG A 51 2.91 3.13 -2.25
C ARG A 51 3.73 3.94 -1.25
N MET A 52 3.48 5.26 -1.16
CA MET A 52 4.22 6.16 -0.26
C MET A 52 4.06 5.80 1.22
N PHE A 53 2.95 5.20 1.62
CA PHE A 53 2.76 4.74 2.99
C PHE A 53 3.02 3.24 3.15
N VAL A 54 2.39 2.40 2.34
CA VAL A 54 2.41 0.93 2.50
C VAL A 54 3.81 0.37 2.32
N LEU A 55 4.56 0.84 1.32
CA LEU A 55 5.93 0.35 1.06
C LEU A 55 7.01 1.20 1.73
N ALA A 56 6.66 2.16 2.60
CA ALA A 56 7.65 2.94 3.33
C ALA A 56 8.51 2.03 4.22
N LYS A 57 9.83 2.24 4.18
CA LYS A 57 10.78 1.51 5.03
C LYS A 57 10.51 1.85 6.49
N ARG A 58 10.41 0.83 7.33
CA ARG A 58 10.18 0.96 8.77
C ARG A 58 11.14 0.03 9.53
N HIS A 59 11.53 0.47 10.72
CA HIS A 59 12.39 -0.29 11.63
C HIS A 59 11.65 -0.51 12.95
N GLY A 60 11.79 -1.71 13.52
CA GLY A 60 11.14 -2.07 14.77
C GLY A 60 9.67 -2.49 14.60
N ALA A 61 8.98 -2.62 15.73
CA ALA A 61 7.58 -3.02 15.77
C ALA A 61 6.67 -1.93 15.20
N MET A 62 5.63 -2.33 14.48
CA MET A 62 4.66 -1.41 13.90
C MET A 62 3.74 -0.83 14.98
N PRO A 63 3.63 0.49 15.13
CA PRO A 63 2.69 1.09 16.08
C PRO A 63 1.23 0.76 15.72
N PRO A 64 0.31 0.63 16.71
CA PRO A 64 -1.09 0.32 16.45
C PRO A 64 -1.78 1.28 15.47
N ALA A 65 -1.49 2.58 15.56
CA ALA A 65 -2.03 3.57 14.62
C ALA A 65 -1.62 3.27 13.16
N VAL A 66 -0.39 2.81 12.94
CA VAL A 66 0.11 2.44 11.61
C VAL A 66 -0.58 1.17 11.10
N VAL A 67 -0.86 0.21 11.98
CA VAL A 67 -1.64 -0.99 11.64
C VAL A 67 -3.05 -0.62 11.16
N GLU A 68 -3.70 0.35 11.81
CA GLU A 68 -5.02 0.81 11.40
C GLU A 68 -5.02 1.54 10.05
N VAL A 69 -3.95 2.25 9.70
CA VAL A 69 -3.81 2.80 8.33
C VAL A 69 -3.67 1.69 7.29
N HIS A 70 -2.93 0.61 7.59
CA HIS A 70 -2.86 -0.54 6.67
C HIS A 70 -4.23 -1.22 6.52
N ARG A 71 -5.02 -1.28 7.60
CA ARG A 71 -6.40 -1.76 7.56
C ARG A 71 -7.28 -0.88 6.67
N ALA A 72 -7.17 0.45 6.78
CA ALA A 72 -7.90 1.39 5.93
C ALA A 72 -7.51 1.27 4.44
N ALA A 73 -6.26 0.91 4.14
CA ALA A 73 -5.78 0.71 2.78
C ALA A 73 -6.28 -0.60 2.12
N LEU A 74 -6.87 -1.54 2.87
CA LEU A 74 -7.32 -2.83 2.32
C LEU A 74 -8.40 -2.67 1.25
N VAL A 75 -9.40 -1.82 1.49
CA VAL A 75 -10.52 -1.60 0.56
C VAL A 75 -10.00 -1.07 -0.80
N PRO A 76 -9.29 0.07 -0.87
CA PRO A 76 -8.82 0.57 -2.17
C PRO A 76 -7.86 -0.40 -2.86
N LEU A 77 -6.98 -1.08 -2.12
CA LEU A 77 -6.07 -2.07 -2.72
C LEU A 77 -6.78 -3.32 -3.24
N THR A 78 -7.83 -3.78 -2.54
CA THR A 78 -8.66 -4.90 -3.02
C THR A 78 -9.37 -4.54 -4.31
N GLU A 79 -9.89 -3.32 -4.43
CA GLU A 79 -10.51 -2.84 -5.67
C GLU A 79 -9.48 -2.75 -6.81
N LEU A 80 -8.29 -2.20 -6.55
CA LEU A 80 -7.21 -2.13 -7.54
C LEU A 80 -6.80 -3.52 -8.06
N VAL A 81 -6.59 -4.48 -7.17
CA VAL A 81 -6.29 -5.88 -7.53
C VAL A 81 -7.43 -6.47 -8.36
N SER A 82 -8.67 -6.27 -7.93
CA SER A 82 -9.85 -6.84 -8.59
C SER A 82 -10.10 -6.26 -9.99
N LEU A 83 -9.80 -4.98 -10.21
CA LEU A 83 -10.08 -4.28 -11.46
C LEU A 83 -8.91 -4.33 -12.46
N HIS A 84 -7.68 -4.29 -11.96
CA HIS A 84 -6.49 -4.12 -12.80
C HIS A 84 -5.56 -5.33 -12.82
N ASN A 85 -5.61 -6.19 -11.80
CA ASN A 85 -4.82 -7.41 -11.73
C ASN A 85 -3.30 -7.16 -11.95
N GLU A 86 -2.77 -6.07 -11.40
CA GLU A 86 -1.36 -5.70 -11.56
C GLU A 86 -0.50 -6.24 -10.41
N PRO A 87 0.69 -6.80 -10.67
CA PRO A 87 1.52 -7.42 -9.64
C PRO A 87 1.92 -6.51 -8.47
N GLU A 88 2.06 -5.22 -8.71
CA GLU A 88 2.42 -4.25 -7.67
C GLU A 88 1.26 -3.99 -6.69
N ASP A 89 0.01 -4.06 -7.16
CA ASP A 89 -1.16 -3.93 -6.30
C ASP A 89 -1.26 -5.15 -5.35
N TYR A 90 -0.93 -6.34 -5.84
CA TYR A 90 -0.76 -7.54 -5.01
C TYR A 90 0.35 -7.40 -3.97
N GLU A 91 1.49 -6.81 -4.33
CA GLU A 91 2.56 -6.51 -3.36
C GLU A 91 2.02 -5.62 -2.23
N MET A 92 1.38 -4.51 -2.58
CA MET A 92 0.85 -3.57 -1.58
C MET A 92 -0.24 -4.21 -0.71
N LEU A 93 -1.18 -4.95 -1.31
CA LEU A 93 -2.26 -5.61 -0.57
C LEU A 93 -1.72 -6.68 0.39
N GLY A 94 -0.74 -7.47 -0.06
CA GLY A 94 -0.09 -8.47 0.79
C GLY A 94 0.65 -7.84 1.97
N VAL A 95 1.30 -6.68 1.77
CA VAL A 95 1.93 -5.93 2.87
C VAL A 95 0.90 -5.46 3.89
N CYS A 96 -0.26 -4.97 3.46
CA CYS A 96 -1.35 -4.61 4.37
C CYS A 96 -1.85 -5.82 5.18
N HIS A 97 -2.04 -6.98 4.55
CA HIS A 97 -2.43 -8.20 5.25
C HIS A 97 -1.40 -8.66 6.28
N LEU A 98 -0.11 -8.57 5.93
CA LEU A 98 0.98 -8.88 6.86
C LEU A 98 0.99 -7.92 8.06
N ALA A 99 0.82 -6.62 7.81
CA ALA A 99 0.79 -5.60 8.85
C ALA A 99 -0.34 -5.82 9.88
N ILE A 100 -1.48 -6.39 9.46
CA ILE A 100 -2.59 -6.72 10.36
C ILE A 100 -2.53 -8.16 10.92
N GLY A 101 -1.43 -8.89 10.71
CA GLY A 101 -1.22 -10.24 11.22
C GLY A 101 -1.88 -11.38 10.43
N ASN A 102 -2.35 -11.12 9.20
CA ASN A 102 -2.91 -12.14 8.33
C ASN A 102 -1.85 -12.67 7.35
N GLU A 103 -0.90 -13.45 7.88
CA GLU A 103 0.23 -13.99 7.12
C GLU A 103 -0.21 -14.94 6.00
N ALA A 104 -1.26 -15.73 6.22
CA ALA A 104 -1.77 -16.66 5.22
C ALA A 104 -2.30 -15.93 3.97
N ALA A 105 -3.09 -14.86 4.15
CA ALA A 105 -3.55 -14.04 3.03
C ALA A 105 -2.38 -13.31 2.36
N ALA A 106 -1.44 -12.76 3.14
CA ALA A 106 -0.25 -12.09 2.61
C ALA A 106 0.57 -13.02 1.72
N ALA A 107 0.83 -14.26 2.17
CA ALA A 107 1.58 -15.25 1.41
C ALA A 107 0.91 -15.60 0.08
N ASN A 108 -0.42 -15.75 0.06
CA ASN A 108 -1.17 -16.02 -1.16
C ASN A 108 -1.08 -14.85 -2.15
N LEU A 109 -1.31 -13.63 -1.67
CA LEU A 109 -1.23 -12.42 -2.49
C LEU A 109 0.18 -12.22 -3.09
N PHE A 110 1.24 -12.44 -2.32
CA PHE A 110 2.61 -12.35 -2.84
C PHE A 110 2.90 -13.42 -3.90
N ARG A 111 2.38 -14.64 -3.74
CA ARG A 111 2.54 -15.71 -4.75
C ARG A 111 1.76 -15.41 -6.03
N GLU A 112 0.56 -14.86 -5.93
CA GLU A 112 -0.23 -14.43 -7.09
C GLU A 112 0.47 -13.32 -7.86
N GLY A 113 0.87 -12.24 -7.17
CA GLY A 113 1.67 -11.17 -7.76
C GLY A 113 2.96 -11.69 -8.39
N LEU A 114 3.67 -12.61 -7.73
CA LEU A 114 4.91 -13.19 -8.25
C LEU A 114 4.68 -14.00 -9.53
N THR A 115 3.56 -14.74 -9.59
CA THR A 115 3.19 -15.53 -10.76
C THR A 115 2.96 -14.63 -11.96
N LEU A 116 2.18 -13.55 -11.77
CA LEU A 116 1.90 -12.56 -12.80
C LEU A 116 3.18 -11.85 -13.26
N GLU A 117 4.00 -11.38 -12.32
CA GLU A 117 5.23 -10.65 -12.66
C GLU A 117 6.26 -11.55 -13.35
N ARG A 118 6.40 -12.82 -12.95
CA ARG A 118 7.29 -13.77 -13.63
C ARG A 118 6.87 -14.05 -15.07
N ALA A 119 5.56 -14.17 -15.31
CA ALA A 119 5.03 -14.36 -16.65
C ALA A 119 5.29 -13.15 -17.55
N ARG A 120 5.28 -11.94 -16.97
CA ARG A 120 5.58 -10.68 -17.67
C ARG A 120 7.08 -10.46 -17.88
N ASN A 121 7.86 -10.52 -16.81
CA ASN A 121 9.30 -10.33 -16.78
C ASN A 121 9.93 -10.97 -15.53
N ALA A 122 10.44 -12.20 -15.68
CA ALA A 122 11.09 -12.93 -14.58
C ALA A 122 12.34 -12.25 -13.98
N ALA A 123 12.97 -11.32 -14.70
CA ALA A 123 14.17 -10.61 -14.28
C ALA A 123 13.90 -9.22 -13.66
N SER A 124 12.64 -8.87 -13.41
CA SER A 124 12.29 -7.56 -12.85
C SER A 124 12.63 -7.44 -11.35
N ASP A 125 12.87 -6.21 -10.91
CA ASP A 125 13.08 -5.91 -9.49
C ASP A 125 11.86 -6.30 -8.63
N LEU A 126 10.65 -6.18 -9.17
CA LEU A 126 9.41 -6.55 -8.49
C LEU A 126 9.35 -8.07 -8.24
N CYS A 127 9.77 -8.89 -9.21
CA CYS A 127 9.92 -10.33 -9.02
C CYS A 127 10.88 -10.62 -7.85
N GLY A 128 12.01 -9.93 -7.80
CA GLY A 128 12.97 -10.00 -6.69
C GLY A 128 12.33 -9.70 -5.33
N ARG A 129 11.62 -8.56 -5.22
CA ARG A 129 10.95 -8.16 -3.97
C ARG A 129 9.87 -9.17 -3.54
N LEU A 130 9.04 -9.62 -4.46
CA LEU A 130 7.98 -10.59 -4.18
C LEU A 130 8.56 -11.94 -3.72
N MET A 131 9.65 -12.41 -4.34
CA MET A 131 10.36 -13.60 -3.85
C MET A 131 10.86 -13.42 -2.41
N THR A 132 11.51 -12.29 -2.10
CA THR A 132 11.96 -12.02 -0.73
C THR A 132 10.81 -12.04 0.27
N ARG A 133 9.65 -11.47 -0.10
CA ARG A 133 8.45 -11.48 0.77
C ARG A 133 7.89 -12.87 0.98
N VAL A 134 7.79 -13.68 -0.08
CA VAL A 134 7.33 -15.08 0.03
C VAL A 134 8.29 -15.90 0.89
N SER A 135 9.59 -15.69 0.79
CA SER A 135 10.58 -16.42 1.59
C SER A 135 10.64 -16.01 3.07
N ALA A 136 10.10 -14.84 3.41
CA ALA A 136 10.10 -14.31 4.78
C ALA A 136 8.87 -14.73 5.60
N LEU A 137 7.91 -15.44 4.99
CA LEU A 137 6.70 -16.01 5.60
C LEU A 137 6.81 -17.53 5.63
#